data_AF-A0A161ZN81-F1
#
_entry.id   AF-A0A161ZN81-F1
#
_cell.length_a   1.000
_cell.length_b   1.000
_cell.length_c   1.000
_cell.angle_alpha   90.00
_cell.angle_beta   90.00
_cell.angle_gamma   90.00
#
_symmetry.space_group_name_H-M   'P 1'
#
loop_
_entity.id
_entity.type
_entity.pdbx_description
1 polymer ?
#
loop_
_entity_poly.entity_id
_entity_poly.type
_entity_poly.pdbx_seq_one_letter_code
_entity_poly.pdbx_strand_id
1 'polypeptide(L)'
;MWPLHVLVNKLLGTDELDDEQSDENHWSLVEFFSFRQSVMNGNYDTALLPRSYFVDVPHIHQLRTWDCGLYCVLMALRTLGIKNCNIQELDKLCCTTSIWTVDLAYLLQKFAVNFSYFTVTLGANPKFSAEIFYKVAFDAMN
;
A
#
# COMPACT_ATOMS: atom_id res chain seq x y z
N MET A 1 9.83 3.53 26.11
CA MET A 1 9.15 2.23 25.87
C MET A 1 9.13 2.02 24.37
N TRP A 2 10.03 1.20 23.82
CA TRP A 2 10.09 0.98 22.38
C TRP A 2 9.01 -0.03 21.95
N PRO A 3 8.36 0.16 20.79
CA PRO A 3 7.36 -0.78 20.29
C PRO A 3 8.04 -2.09 19.87
N LEU A 4 7.41 -3.21 20.22
CA LEU A 4 7.93 -4.57 20.11
C LEU A 4 8.47 -4.96 18.71
N HIS A 5 8.01 -4.31 17.63
CA HIS A 5 8.48 -4.58 16.27
C HIS A 5 9.96 -4.24 16.02
N VAL A 6 10.55 -3.29 16.78
CA VAL A 6 11.97 -2.91 16.66
C VAL A 6 12.89 -3.99 17.26
N LEU A 7 12.40 -4.75 18.24
CA LEU A 7 13.13 -5.86 18.84
C LEU A 7 13.12 -7.11 17.95
N VAL A 8 12.02 -7.35 17.22
CA VAL A 8 11.88 -8.52 16.33
C VAL A 8 12.93 -8.52 15.22
N ASN A 9 13.24 -7.36 14.63
CA ASN A 9 14.28 -7.24 13.60
C ASN A 9 15.71 -7.48 14.13
N LYS A 10 15.90 -7.42 15.46
CA LYS A 10 17.21 -7.63 16.11
C LYS A 10 17.41 -9.07 16.61
N LEU A 11 16.31 -9.83 16.76
CA LEU A 11 16.30 -11.22 17.22
C LEU A 11 16.30 -12.24 16.06
N LEU A 12 15.88 -11.83 14.86
CA LEU A 12 15.84 -12.70 13.66
C LEU A 12 17.20 -12.89 12.95
N GLY A 13 18.28 -12.38 13.52
CA GLY A 13 19.63 -12.79 13.15
C GLY A 13 20.16 -13.76 14.20
N THR A 14 20.65 -14.91 13.74
CA THR A 14 21.39 -16.00 14.43
C THR A 14 20.57 -17.27 14.77
N ASP A 15 20.66 -18.24 13.85
CA ASP A 15 20.83 -19.70 13.95
C ASP A 15 20.00 -20.59 14.92
N GLU A 16 19.31 -21.55 14.29
CA GLU A 16 18.79 -22.90 14.68
C GLU A 16 18.60 -23.30 16.17
N LEU A 17 17.37 -23.73 16.53
CA LEU A 17 16.97 -25.11 16.93
C LEU A 17 15.68 -25.13 17.80
N ASP A 18 14.77 -26.02 17.39
CA ASP A 18 13.82 -26.88 18.11
C ASP A 18 12.67 -26.36 19.03
N ASP A 19 11.47 -26.80 18.61
CA ASP A 19 10.28 -27.32 19.30
C ASP A 19 9.27 -26.49 20.16
N GLU A 20 8.01 -26.78 19.81
CA GLU A 20 6.71 -26.74 20.51
C GLU A 20 6.02 -25.43 20.99
N GLN A 21 5.01 -25.05 20.18
CA GLN A 21 3.56 -24.94 20.50
C GLN A 21 3.02 -23.80 21.41
N SER A 22 2.22 -22.88 20.83
CA SER A 22 0.89 -22.44 21.31
C SER A 22 0.33 -21.26 20.48
N ASP A 23 -0.96 -21.38 20.13
CA ASP A 23 -1.78 -20.56 19.24
C ASP A 23 -2.03 -19.08 19.63
N GLU A 24 -2.05 -18.20 18.63
CA GLU A 24 -3.25 -17.50 18.12
C GLU A 24 -2.84 -16.25 17.32
N ASN A 25 -2.61 -16.43 16.01
CA ASN A 25 -2.82 -15.49 14.88
C ASN A 25 -2.35 -16.13 13.56
N HIS A 26 -2.47 -17.47 13.48
CA HIS A 26 -1.83 -18.31 12.48
C HIS A 26 -2.53 -18.26 11.12
N TRP A 27 -3.73 -17.68 11.01
CA TRP A 27 -4.54 -17.82 9.78
C TRP A 27 -4.12 -16.93 8.60
N SER A 28 -3.59 -15.72 8.81
CA SER A 28 -3.17 -14.85 7.67
C SER A 28 -1.74 -15.12 7.21
N LEU A 29 -0.87 -15.52 8.15
CA LEU A 29 0.53 -15.84 7.89
C LEU A 29 0.63 -17.20 7.22
N VAL A 30 -0.19 -18.19 7.63
CA VAL A 30 -0.27 -19.48 6.95
C VAL A 30 -0.82 -19.36 5.55
N GLU A 31 -1.80 -18.48 5.27
CA GLU A 31 -2.25 -18.27 3.89
C GLU A 31 -1.13 -17.68 3.00
N PHE A 32 -0.40 -16.68 3.52
CA PHE A 32 0.72 -16.09 2.78
C PHE A 32 1.88 -17.08 2.58
N PHE A 33 2.20 -17.90 3.60
CA PHE A 33 3.25 -18.92 3.52
C PHE A 33 2.85 -20.14 2.70
N SER A 34 1.59 -20.59 2.78
CA SER A 34 1.07 -21.70 1.96
C SER A 34 1.03 -21.32 0.49
N PHE A 35 0.69 -20.07 0.17
CA PHE A 35 0.79 -19.54 -1.20
C PHE A 35 2.24 -19.62 -1.70
N ARG A 36 3.22 -19.28 -0.86
CA ARG A 36 4.64 -19.34 -1.21
C ARG A 36 5.19 -20.77 -1.31
N GLN A 37 4.74 -21.68 -0.45
CA GLN A 37 5.25 -23.04 -0.36
C GLN A 37 4.69 -23.96 -1.46
N SER A 38 3.45 -23.71 -1.90
CA SER A 38 2.87 -24.35 -3.10
C SER A 38 3.69 -24.05 -4.37
N VAL A 39 4.28 -22.86 -4.47
CA VAL A 39 5.15 -22.46 -5.58
C VAL A 39 6.50 -23.21 -5.57
N MET A 40 6.97 -23.71 -4.43
CA MET A 40 8.30 -24.31 -4.28
C MET A 40 8.31 -25.85 -4.34
N ASN A 41 7.16 -26.52 -4.21
CA ASN A 41 7.06 -28.00 -4.19
C ASN A 41 6.68 -28.64 -5.53
N GLY A 42 6.57 -27.85 -6.61
CA GLY A 42 6.38 -28.36 -7.97
C GLY A 42 7.71 -28.73 -8.62
N ASN A 43 7.79 -29.93 -9.19
CA ASN A 43 8.91 -30.43 -10.00
C ASN A 43 9.47 -29.34 -10.93
N TYR A 44 10.80 -29.32 -11.00
CA TYR A 44 11.69 -28.52 -11.84
C TYR A 44 11.29 -28.53 -13.33
N ASP A 45 10.27 -27.77 -13.69
CA ASP A 45 10.02 -27.38 -15.09
C ASP A 45 9.69 -25.90 -15.14
N THR A 46 10.66 -25.13 -15.64
CA THR A 46 10.58 -23.72 -15.99
C THR A 46 10.13 -22.79 -14.86
N ALA A 47 11.09 -22.18 -14.16
CA ALA A 47 10.84 -21.10 -13.21
C ALA A 47 9.84 -20.09 -13.81
N LEU A 48 8.59 -20.12 -13.33
CA LEU A 48 7.53 -19.20 -13.72
C LEU A 48 7.93 -17.83 -13.19
N LEU A 49 8.68 -17.07 -14.00
CA LEU A 49 8.94 -15.66 -13.74
C LEU A 49 7.60 -14.99 -13.42
N PRO A 50 7.53 -14.10 -12.41
CA PRO A 50 6.32 -13.36 -12.09
C PRO A 50 5.79 -12.72 -13.36
N ARG A 51 4.66 -13.23 -13.85
CA ARG A 51 4.06 -12.71 -15.07
C ARG A 51 3.48 -11.35 -14.70
N SER A 52 4.09 -10.29 -15.18
CA SER A 52 3.55 -8.94 -15.01
C SER A 52 2.16 -8.91 -15.64
N TYR A 53 1.16 -8.55 -14.84
CA TYR A 53 -0.21 -8.36 -15.29
C TYR A 53 -0.47 -6.87 -15.45
N PHE A 54 -0.99 -6.49 -16.62
CA PHE A 54 -1.37 -5.11 -16.93
C PHE A 54 -2.89 -5.04 -16.98
N VAL A 55 -3.45 -4.05 -16.29
CA VAL A 55 -4.87 -3.73 -16.34
C VAL A 55 -5.07 -2.55 -17.27
N ASP A 56 -6.01 -2.65 -18.19
CA ASP A 56 -6.43 -1.50 -18.98
C ASP A 56 -7.25 -0.55 -18.10
N VAL A 57 -6.80 0.69 -18.00
CA VAL A 57 -7.37 1.72 -17.12
C VAL A 57 -7.78 2.89 -18.01
N PRO A 58 -9.06 3.33 -17.96
CA PRO A 58 -9.49 4.45 -18.76
C PRO A 58 -8.73 5.70 -18.33
N HIS A 59 -8.02 6.34 -19.25
CA HIS A 59 -7.32 7.58 -18.94
C HIS A 59 -8.28 8.76 -18.95
N ILE A 60 -8.29 9.52 -17.85
CA ILE A 60 -9.13 10.71 -17.69
C ILE A 60 -8.22 11.85 -17.24
N HIS A 61 -8.20 12.94 -18.01
CA HIS A 61 -7.38 14.11 -17.69
C HIS A 61 -7.94 14.88 -16.50
N GLN A 62 -7.07 15.19 -15.55
CA GLN A 62 -7.35 16.12 -14.46
C GLN A 62 -7.70 17.51 -15.01
N LEU A 63 -8.50 18.28 -14.28
CA LEU A 63 -8.92 19.62 -14.70
C LEU A 63 -8.23 20.73 -13.92
N ARG A 64 -7.74 20.44 -12.71
CA ARG A 64 -7.10 21.42 -11.83
C ARG A 64 -5.71 20.92 -11.44
N THR A 65 -4.90 21.80 -10.88
CA THR A 65 -3.53 21.45 -10.44
C THR A 65 -3.51 20.55 -9.21
N TRP A 66 -4.64 20.44 -8.50
CA TRP A 66 -4.75 19.77 -7.22
C TRP A 66 -5.64 18.52 -7.20
N ASP A 67 -6.41 18.26 -8.28
CA ASP A 67 -7.40 17.18 -8.30
C ASP A 67 -6.88 15.88 -8.93
N CYS A 68 -5.58 15.77 -9.21
CA CYS A 68 -4.96 14.59 -9.81
C CYS A 68 -5.29 13.30 -9.03
N GLY A 69 -5.26 13.35 -7.69
CA GLY A 69 -5.62 12.21 -6.84
C GLY A 69 -7.09 11.79 -6.98
N LEU A 70 -8.01 12.75 -7.12
CA LEU A 70 -9.44 12.46 -7.34
C LEU A 70 -9.67 11.77 -8.69
N TYR A 71 -8.97 12.22 -9.73
CA TYR A 71 -9.02 11.57 -11.04
C TYR A 71 -8.41 10.18 -11.02
N CYS A 72 -7.31 9.95 -10.28
CA CYS A 72 -6.77 8.60 -10.06
C CYS A 72 -7.80 7.67 -9.42
N VAL A 73 -8.51 8.12 -8.38
CA VAL A 73 -9.59 7.35 -7.77
C VAL A 73 -10.72 7.09 -8.76
N LEU A 74 -11.13 8.11 -9.53
CA LEU A 74 -12.16 7.95 -10.55
C LEU A 74 -11.77 6.87 -11.58
N MET A 75 -10.54 6.90 -12.09
CA MET A 75 -10.03 5.91 -13.05
C MET A 75 -10.02 4.50 -12.44
N ALA A 76 -9.59 4.35 -11.18
CA ALA A 76 -9.63 3.08 -10.46
C ALA A 76 -11.07 2.56 -10.29
N LEU A 77 -12.02 3.42 -9.88
CA LEU A 77 -13.43 3.06 -9.73
C LEU A 77 -14.05 2.62 -11.06
N ARG A 78 -13.74 3.31 -12.17
CA ARG A 78 -14.19 2.90 -13.51
C ARG A 78 -13.63 1.55 -13.92
N THR A 79 -12.37 1.29 -13.61
CA THR A 79 -11.70 0.00 -13.86
C THR A 79 -12.38 -1.14 -13.09
N LEU A 80 -12.85 -0.87 -11.87
CA LEU A 80 -13.61 -1.82 -11.04
C LEU A 80 -15.09 -1.93 -11.42
N GLY A 81 -15.55 -1.23 -12.47
CA GLY A 81 -16.95 -1.26 -12.92
C GLY A 81 -17.91 -0.36 -12.13
N ILE A 82 -17.40 0.45 -11.19
CA ILE A 82 -18.21 1.40 -10.41
C ILE A 82 -18.43 2.66 -11.25
N LYS A 83 -19.63 2.78 -11.84
CA LYS A 83 -19.94 3.85 -12.80
C LYS A 83 -20.78 5.00 -12.24
N ASN A 84 -21.36 4.81 -11.05
CA ASN A 84 -22.31 5.74 -10.45
C ASN A 84 -21.65 6.88 -9.67
N CYS A 85 -20.36 7.16 -9.91
CA CYS A 85 -19.65 8.27 -9.28
C CYS A 85 -19.06 9.24 -10.32
N ASN A 86 -19.21 10.53 -10.14
CA ASN A 86 -18.57 11.56 -10.98
C ASN A 86 -17.53 12.36 -10.19
N ILE A 87 -16.75 13.18 -10.90
CA ILE A 87 -15.69 13.98 -10.27
C ILE A 87 -16.27 14.98 -9.25
N GLN A 88 -17.46 15.52 -9.50
CA GLN A 88 -18.11 16.48 -8.61
C GLN A 88 -18.51 15.84 -7.28
N GLU A 89 -18.88 14.57 -7.27
CA GLU A 89 -19.16 13.82 -6.04
C GLU A 89 -17.88 13.53 -5.26
N LEU A 90 -16.79 13.15 -5.93
CA LEU A 90 -15.49 12.95 -5.27
C LEU A 90 -14.98 14.26 -4.64
N ASP A 91 -15.10 15.37 -5.37
CA ASP A 91 -14.75 16.72 -4.89
C ASP A 91 -15.56 17.10 -3.64
N LYS A 92 -16.89 16.88 -3.68
CA LYS A 92 -17.79 17.12 -2.53
C LYS A 92 -17.55 16.18 -1.35
N LEU A 93 -17.04 14.98 -1.57
CA LEU A 93 -16.75 14.04 -0.48
C LEU A 93 -15.48 14.45 0.29
N CYS A 94 -14.47 14.97 -0.41
CA CYS A 94 -13.22 15.42 0.18
C CYS A 94 -13.28 16.86 0.70
N CYS A 95 -14.04 17.74 0.04
CA CYS A 95 -14.20 19.16 0.43
C CYS A 95 -12.87 19.91 0.65
N THR A 96 -11.83 19.58 -0.11
CA THR A 96 -10.51 20.19 0.00
C THR A 96 -9.88 20.36 -1.38
N THR A 97 -9.04 21.38 -1.52
CA THR A 97 -8.20 21.63 -2.70
C THR A 97 -6.75 21.20 -2.47
N SER A 98 -6.48 20.50 -1.38
CA SER A 98 -5.19 19.88 -1.06
C SER A 98 -5.47 18.42 -0.79
N ILE A 99 -5.32 17.59 -1.83
CA ILE A 99 -5.64 16.16 -1.78
C ILE A 99 -4.44 15.39 -1.28
N TRP A 100 -4.64 14.67 -0.19
CA TRP A 100 -3.67 13.79 0.43
C TRP A 100 -4.08 12.34 0.22
N THR A 101 -3.13 11.44 0.40
CA THR A 101 -3.39 10.01 0.21
C THR A 101 -4.40 9.43 1.22
N VAL A 102 -4.56 10.05 2.39
CA VAL A 102 -5.63 9.71 3.34
C VAL A 102 -7.02 9.99 2.77
N ASP A 103 -7.17 11.07 1.97
CA ASP A 103 -8.43 11.40 1.31
C ASP A 103 -8.77 10.34 0.26
N LEU A 104 -7.76 9.85 -0.47
CA LEU A 104 -7.94 8.79 -1.47
C LEU A 104 -8.37 7.47 -0.82
N ALA A 105 -7.75 7.12 0.32
CA ALA A 105 -8.14 5.95 1.11
C ALA A 105 -9.59 6.06 1.62
N TYR A 106 -9.98 7.23 2.11
CA TYR A 106 -11.36 7.52 2.50
C TYR A 106 -12.35 7.33 1.35
N LEU A 107 -12.03 7.84 0.15
CA LEU A 107 -12.88 7.66 -1.02
C LEU A 107 -13.02 6.18 -1.39
N LEU A 108 -11.92 5.43 -1.49
CA LEU A 108 -11.96 4.00 -1.79
C LEU A 108 -12.82 3.22 -0.79
N GLN A 109 -12.69 3.53 0.50
CA GLN A 109 -13.54 2.97 1.55
C GLN A 109 -15.01 3.34 1.35
N LYS A 110 -15.32 4.59 1.01
CA LYS A 110 -16.69 5.09 0.79
C LYS A 110 -17.40 4.35 -0.35
N PHE A 111 -16.67 3.92 -1.37
CA PHE A 111 -17.18 3.12 -2.48
C PHE A 111 -17.06 1.59 -2.25
N ALA A 112 -16.80 1.16 -1.01
CA ALA A 112 -16.66 -0.24 -0.62
C ALA A 112 -15.61 -1.02 -1.45
N VAL A 113 -14.57 -0.31 -1.91
CA VAL A 113 -13.42 -0.95 -2.56
C VAL A 113 -12.55 -1.57 -1.47
N ASN A 114 -12.20 -2.85 -1.63
CA ASN A 114 -11.17 -3.47 -0.79
C ASN A 114 -9.79 -2.97 -1.24
N PHE A 115 -9.02 -2.38 -0.33
CA PHE A 115 -7.69 -1.85 -0.63
C PHE A 115 -6.73 -2.08 0.52
N SER A 116 -5.44 -1.99 0.21
CA SER A 116 -4.37 -1.97 1.21
C SER A 116 -3.48 -0.77 0.94
N TYR A 117 -3.02 -0.13 2.02
CA TYR A 117 -2.22 1.08 1.94
C TYR A 117 -0.81 0.76 2.43
N PHE A 118 0.17 0.93 1.54
CA PHE A 118 1.55 0.55 1.80
C PHE A 118 2.44 1.79 1.80
N THR A 119 3.48 1.76 2.64
CA THR A 119 4.60 2.69 2.56
C THR A 119 5.87 1.92 2.27
N VAL A 120 6.70 2.45 1.39
CA VAL A 120 8.02 1.86 1.07
C VAL A 120 9.09 2.37 2.03
N THR A 121 8.95 3.62 2.49
CA THR A 121 9.91 4.26 3.39
C THR A 121 9.20 4.64 4.69
N LEU A 122 9.77 4.24 5.82
CA LEU A 122 9.30 4.70 7.12
C LEU A 122 9.78 6.15 7.33
N GLY A 123 8.84 7.06 7.58
CA GLY A 123 9.14 8.48 7.72
C GLY A 123 9.43 9.18 6.39
N ALA A 124 10.10 10.34 6.46
CA ALA A 124 10.48 11.10 5.27
C ALA A 124 11.62 10.39 4.53
N ASN A 125 11.48 10.22 3.21
CA ASN A 125 12.52 9.59 2.41
C ASN A 125 13.79 10.47 2.38
N PRO A 126 14.95 10.00 2.92
CA PRO A 126 16.15 10.82 3.08
C PRO A 126 16.69 11.42 1.78
N LYS A 127 16.35 10.82 0.62
CA LYS A 127 16.72 11.35 -0.70
C LYS A 127 16.15 12.74 -0.99
N PHE A 128 15.09 13.12 -0.29
CA PHE A 128 14.45 14.45 -0.42
C PHE A 128 14.80 15.40 0.73
N SER A 129 15.84 15.11 1.52
CA SER A 129 16.27 15.97 2.63
C SER A 129 16.70 17.39 2.23
N ALA A 130 17.16 17.55 0.98
CA ALA A 130 17.52 18.86 0.43
C ALA A 130 16.30 19.70 0.01
N GLU A 131 15.12 19.10 -0.13
CA GLU A 131 13.90 19.83 -0.50
C GLU A 131 13.42 20.69 0.66
N ILE A 132 13.24 21.99 0.41
CA ILE A 132 12.84 22.98 1.42
C ILE A 132 11.58 22.52 2.17
N PHE A 133 10.66 21.89 1.46
CA PHE A 133 9.42 21.34 2.02
C PHE A 133 9.66 20.32 3.14
N TYR A 134 10.66 19.44 3.01
CA TYR A 134 10.93 18.39 3.99
C TYR A 134 11.96 18.80 5.06
N LYS A 135 12.68 19.90 4.86
CA LYS A 135 13.78 20.31 5.73
C LYS A 135 13.36 20.44 7.20
N VAL A 136 12.23 21.08 7.48
CA VAL A 136 11.70 21.22 8.85
C VAL A 136 11.41 19.87 9.50
N ALA A 137 10.88 18.91 8.72
CA ALA A 137 10.61 17.57 9.23
C ALA A 137 11.90 16.83 9.58
N PHE A 138 12.96 16.97 8.77
CA PHE A 138 14.27 16.38 9.07
C PHE A 138 14.98 17.07 10.24
N ASP A 139 14.90 18.39 10.34
CA ASP A 139 15.52 19.16 11.43
C ASP A 139 14.88 18.82 12.78
N ALA A 140 13.58 18.51 12.83
CA ALA A 140 12.87 18.11 14.06
C ALA A 140 13.15 16.66 14.53
N MET A 141 13.84 15.85 13.70
CA MET A 141 14.20 14.45 14.04
C MET A 141 15.62 14.32 14.62
N ASN A 142 16.42 15.39 14.58
CA ASN A 142 17.79 15.45 15.14
C ASN A 142 17.79 16.14 16.51
#